data_AF-A0A835QSL4-F1
#
_entry.id   AF-A0A835QSL4-F1
#
_cell.length_a   1.000
_cell.length_b   1.000
_cell.length_c   1.000
_cell.angle_alpha   90.00
_cell.angle_beta   90.00
_cell.angle_gamma   90.00
#
_symmetry.space_group_name_H-M   'P 1'
#
loop_
_entity.id
_entity.type
_entity.pdbx_description
1 polymer ?
#
loop_
_entity_poly.entity_id
_entity_poly.type
_entity_poly.pdbx_seq_one_letter_code
_entity_poly.pdbx_strand_id
1 'polypeptide(L)'
;MVQTSQKNYYYKCDQLKSIRQDLTVQRIQNELTVKVYETHARLALEAGDLPEFNQCQSQLKRLYAEGIKGCRMEFSAYNLLCVILHSNNKRDLLSSMNSLSYEAKQDEAVKLALAVRSAVSLGNYVLFFRLYKSAPSLFTCLMDLHVEKMRFEAIKCMSKSYRPTVPVVYISQVLGFSNSAQTDADDGKGTSGQEDCEEWLRAHGAVLAVDSYGELQLDTKASSLTLYMPEPEDAVAHGDANLAVDDFLTRAS
;
A
#
# COMPACT_ATOMS: atom_id res chain seq x y z
N MET A 1 22.58 1.41 5.42
CA MET A 1 21.21 1.75 5.83
C MET A 1 20.84 0.87 7.00
N VAL A 2 20.47 1.44 8.15
CA VAL A 2 20.04 0.64 9.31
C VAL A 2 18.72 -0.01 8.95
N GLN A 3 18.71 -1.34 8.77
CA GLN A 3 17.49 -2.11 8.63
C GLN A 3 16.57 -1.77 9.81
N THR A 4 15.40 -1.19 9.52
CA THR A 4 14.38 -0.94 10.54
C THR A 4 13.77 -2.28 10.93
N SER A 5 14.46 -3.04 11.79
CA SER A 5 13.87 -4.20 12.44
C SER A 5 12.57 -3.77 13.12
N GLN A 6 11.55 -4.62 13.12
CA GLN A 6 10.28 -4.36 13.80
C GLN A 6 10.47 -3.98 15.28
N LYS A 7 11.54 -4.50 15.92
CA LYS A 7 11.99 -4.09 17.26
C LYS A 7 12.40 -2.61 17.35
N ASN A 8 13.02 -2.07 16.31
CA ASN A 8 13.38 -0.65 16.22
C ASN A 8 12.14 0.24 16.03
N TYR A 9 11.10 -0.24 15.33
CA TYR A 9 9.83 0.50 15.20
C TYR A 9 9.12 0.61 16.54
N TYR A 10 8.89 -0.50 17.25
CA TYR A 10 8.16 -0.46 18.53
C TYR A 10 8.85 0.45 19.55
N TYR A 11 10.17 0.41 19.63
CA TYR A 11 10.91 1.34 20.48
C TYR A 11 10.65 2.81 20.11
N LYS A 12 10.75 3.17 18.82
CA LYS A 12 10.46 4.54 18.34
C LYS A 12 9.01 4.95 18.61
N CYS A 13 8.07 4.03 18.41
CA CYS A 13 6.65 4.22 18.69
C CYS A 13 6.43 4.56 20.17
N ASP A 14 7.02 3.79 21.08
CA ASP A 14 6.94 4.03 22.52
C ASP A 14 7.56 5.37 22.94
N GLN A 15 8.72 5.72 22.38
CA GLN A 15 9.35 7.02 22.65
C GLN A 15 8.45 8.18 22.20
N LEU A 16 7.87 8.10 21.00
CA LEU A 16 6.98 9.14 20.49
C LEU A 16 5.64 9.17 21.25
N LYS A 17 5.14 8.03 21.74
CA LYS A 17 3.98 7.98 22.65
C LYS A 17 4.27 8.75 23.94
N SER A 18 5.41 8.49 24.58
CA SER A 18 5.83 9.19 25.79
C SER A 18 5.95 10.70 25.56
N ILE A 19 6.59 11.13 24.48
CA ILE A 19 6.72 12.58 24.15
C ILE A 19 5.33 13.21 23.93
N ARG A 20 4.43 12.55 23.18
CA ARG A 20 3.06 13.05 22.95
C ARG A 20 2.27 13.16 24.26
N GLN A 21 2.47 12.20 25.18
CA GLN A 21 1.84 12.21 26.50
C GLN A 21 2.32 13.42 27.31
N ASP A 22 3.63 13.65 27.36
CA ASP A 22 4.21 14.80 28.09
C ASP A 22 3.73 16.13 27.53
N LEU A 23 3.71 16.28 26.20
CA LEU A 23 3.18 17.49 25.54
C LEU A 23 1.70 17.72 25.88
N THR A 24 0.92 16.64 25.97
CA THR A 24 -0.50 16.71 26.36
C THR A 24 -0.66 17.15 27.81
N VAL A 25 0.08 16.55 28.74
CA VAL A 25 0.06 16.89 30.17
C VAL A 25 0.49 18.35 30.40
N GLN A 26 1.54 18.79 29.71
CA GLN A 26 2.05 20.15 29.78
C GLN A 26 1.21 21.16 28.98
N ARG A 27 0.18 20.70 28.26
CA ARG A 27 -0.69 21.51 27.39
C ARG A 27 0.08 22.31 26.33
N ILE A 28 1.16 21.73 25.80
CA ILE A 28 1.98 22.35 24.75
C ILE A 28 1.35 22.03 23.39
N GLN A 29 0.87 23.06 22.69
CA GLN A 29 0.26 22.95 21.36
C GLN A 29 0.89 23.99 20.43
N ASN A 30 2.03 23.61 19.85
CA ASN A 30 2.79 24.46 18.94
C ASN A 30 3.43 23.62 17.83
N GLU A 31 4.35 24.21 17.06
CA GLU A 31 5.03 23.56 15.95
C GLU A 31 5.82 22.30 16.37
N LEU A 32 6.33 22.25 17.61
CA LEU A 32 6.96 21.03 18.14
C LEU A 32 5.93 19.89 18.26
N THR A 33 4.76 20.19 18.81
CA THR A 33 3.67 19.22 18.95
C THR A 33 3.27 18.64 17.59
N VAL A 34 3.07 19.52 16.60
CA VAL A 34 2.78 19.10 15.22
C VAL A 34 3.90 18.21 14.69
N LYS A 35 5.16 18.63 14.79
CA LYS A 35 6.31 17.86 14.29
C LYS A 35 6.42 16.47 14.91
N VAL A 36 6.13 16.32 16.21
CA VAL A 36 6.11 15.00 16.88
C VAL A 36 5.01 14.11 16.30
N TYR A 37 3.80 14.64 16.15
CA TYR A 37 2.69 13.88 15.56
C TYR A 37 2.96 13.51 14.10
N GLU A 38 3.51 14.42 13.30
CA GLU A 38 3.86 14.14 11.90
C GLU A 38 4.94 13.05 11.80
N THR A 39 5.98 13.15 12.63
CA THR A 39 7.07 12.16 12.65
C THR A 39 6.53 10.78 13.01
N HIS A 40 5.67 10.71 14.03
CA HIS A 40 5.07 9.46 14.44
C HIS A 40 4.14 8.89 13.38
N ALA A 41 3.32 9.73 12.75
CA ALA A 41 2.44 9.29 11.69
C ALA A 41 3.20 8.74 10.47
N ARG A 42 4.33 9.36 10.07
CA ARG A 42 5.19 8.83 8.99
C ARG A 42 5.77 7.47 9.34
N LEU A 43 6.32 7.32 10.55
CA LEU A 43 6.84 6.02 11.01
C LEU A 43 5.76 4.94 11.09
N ALA A 44 4.55 5.30 11.52
CA ALA A 44 3.42 4.38 11.55
C ALA A 44 3.04 3.92 10.13
N LEU A 45 3.05 4.82 9.14
CA LEU A 45 2.83 4.47 7.73
C LEU A 45 3.92 3.54 7.19
N GLU A 46 5.19 3.80 7.47
CA GLU A 46 6.31 2.93 7.07
C GLU A 46 6.19 1.52 7.66
N ALA A 47 5.65 1.42 8.88
CA ALA A 47 5.46 0.15 9.58
C ALA A 47 4.11 -0.53 9.29
N GLY A 48 3.23 0.08 8.49
CA GLY A 48 1.88 -0.44 8.23
C GLY A 48 0.91 -0.35 9.42
N ASP A 49 1.24 0.43 10.46
CA ASP A 49 0.44 0.62 11.67
C ASP A 49 -0.66 1.68 11.44
N LEU A 50 -1.66 1.29 10.65
CA LEU A 50 -2.81 2.15 10.33
C LEU A 50 -3.58 2.65 11.57
N PRO A 51 -3.78 1.84 12.65
CA PRO A 51 -4.39 2.34 13.89
C PRO A 51 -3.61 3.53 14.49
N GLU A 52 -2.29 3.42 14.62
CA GLU A 52 -1.45 4.48 15.18
C GLU A 52 -1.40 5.71 14.27
N PHE A 53 -1.33 5.50 12.94
CA PHE A 53 -1.45 6.57 11.95
C PHE A 53 -2.78 7.33 12.11
N ASN A 54 -3.91 6.62 12.22
CA ASN A 54 -5.23 7.23 12.36
C ASN A 54 -5.36 8.04 13.66
N GLN A 55 -4.73 7.58 14.75
CA GLN A 55 -4.66 8.33 16.01
C GLN A 55 -3.91 9.65 15.82
N CYS A 56 -2.72 9.60 15.20
CA CYS A 56 -1.93 10.79 14.89
C CYS A 56 -2.70 11.74 13.96
N GLN A 57 -3.34 11.20 12.93
CA GLN A 57 -4.07 11.95 11.92
C GLN A 57 -5.23 12.75 12.53
N SER A 58 -5.93 12.18 13.51
CA SER A 58 -7.01 12.87 14.23
C SER A 58 -6.49 14.08 15.02
N GLN A 59 -5.34 13.93 15.69
CA GLN A 59 -4.73 15.04 16.42
C GLN A 59 -4.15 16.10 15.49
N LEU A 60 -3.50 15.71 14.39
CA LEU A 60 -2.99 16.63 13.38
C LEU A 60 -4.12 17.47 12.76
N LYS A 61 -5.28 16.87 12.47
CA LYS A 61 -6.45 17.61 11.96
C LYS A 61 -6.87 18.73 12.93
N ARG A 62 -6.88 18.46 14.23
CA ARG A 62 -7.20 19.45 15.27
C ARG A 62 -6.13 20.57 15.32
N LEU A 63 -4.85 20.20 15.40
CA LEU A 63 -3.75 21.16 15.49
C LEU A 63 -3.67 22.07 14.25
N TYR A 64 -3.93 21.54 13.05
CA TYR A 64 -4.00 22.35 11.83
C TYR A 64 -5.22 23.28 11.81
N ALA A 65 -6.36 22.86 12.37
CA ALA A 65 -7.54 23.72 12.49
C ALA A 65 -7.32 24.89 13.45
N GLU A 66 -6.42 24.75 14.42
CA GLU A 66 -5.95 25.81 15.31
C GLU A 66 -4.93 26.76 14.64
N GLY A 67 -4.58 26.51 13.37
CA GLY A 67 -3.67 27.37 12.59
C GLY A 67 -2.18 27.09 12.84
N ILE A 68 -1.84 26.02 13.56
CA ILE A 68 -0.44 25.65 13.79
C ILE A 68 0.16 25.13 12.48
N LYS A 69 1.34 25.63 12.13
CA LYS A 69 2.03 25.29 10.88
C LYS A 69 2.53 23.85 10.88
N GLY A 70 2.51 23.24 9.70
CA GLY A 70 3.06 21.90 9.43
C GLY A 70 2.72 21.43 8.02
N CYS A 71 2.87 20.13 7.79
CA CYS A 71 2.78 19.46 6.49
C CYS A 71 1.32 19.09 6.15
N ARG A 72 0.41 20.05 6.26
CA ARG A 72 -1.04 19.80 6.12
C ARG A 72 -1.43 19.07 4.83
N MET A 73 -0.83 19.44 3.70
CA MET A 73 -1.20 18.88 2.40
C MET A 73 -0.74 17.43 2.23
N GLU A 74 0.48 17.12 2.68
CA GLU A 74 1.02 15.76 2.74
C GLU A 74 0.10 14.81 3.53
N PHE A 75 -0.27 15.20 4.76
CA PHE A 75 -1.18 14.40 5.59
C PHE A 75 -2.60 14.33 5.04
N SER A 76 -3.07 15.38 4.36
CA SER A 76 -4.36 15.32 3.65
C SER A 76 -4.33 14.29 2.52
N ALA A 77 -3.21 14.20 1.79
CA ALA A 77 -3.00 13.22 0.74
C ALA A 77 -2.91 11.79 1.29
N TYR A 78 -2.18 11.56 2.40
CA TYR A 78 -2.14 10.26 3.05
C TYR A 78 -3.51 9.81 3.54
N ASN A 79 -4.25 10.69 4.24
CA ASN A 79 -5.60 10.37 4.68
C ASN A 79 -6.52 10.02 3.49
N LEU A 80 -6.41 10.76 2.38
CA LEU A 80 -7.15 10.45 1.16
C LEU A 80 -6.82 9.05 0.64
N LEU A 81 -5.54 8.71 0.49
CA LEU A 81 -5.11 7.37 0.06
C LEU A 81 -5.54 6.26 1.01
N CYS A 82 -5.38 6.45 2.32
CA CYS A 82 -5.84 5.49 3.32
C CYS A 82 -7.32 5.18 3.16
N VAL A 83 -8.16 6.21 3.02
CA VAL A 83 -9.61 6.03 2.84
C VAL A 83 -9.93 5.32 1.52
N ILE A 84 -9.21 5.62 0.43
CA ILE A 84 -9.44 4.99 -0.88
C ILE A 84 -9.08 3.51 -0.86
N LEU A 85 -7.94 3.18 -0.28
CA LEU A 85 -7.33 1.86 -0.41
C LEU A 85 -7.81 0.88 0.67
N HIS A 86 -8.21 1.39 1.85
CA HIS A 86 -8.49 0.56 3.03
C HIS A 86 -9.92 0.68 3.57
N SER A 87 -10.67 1.72 3.18
CA SER A 87 -12.03 1.89 3.67
C SER A 87 -13.05 1.57 2.58
N ASN A 88 -13.97 0.65 2.86
CA ASN A 88 -15.20 0.52 2.07
C ASN A 88 -16.16 1.71 2.28
N ASN A 89 -15.80 2.68 3.14
CA ASN A 89 -16.63 3.83 3.44
C ASN A 89 -16.48 4.94 2.37
N LYS A 90 -17.18 4.75 1.25
CA LYS A 90 -17.28 5.73 0.15
C LYS A 90 -17.81 7.10 0.61
N ARG A 91 -18.51 7.19 1.75
CA ARG A 91 -19.06 8.44 2.28
C ARG A 91 -17.97 9.34 2.87
N ASP A 92 -17.04 8.76 3.62
CA ASP A 92 -15.91 9.48 4.23
C ASP A 92 -14.93 9.97 3.16
N LEU A 93 -14.79 9.19 2.06
CA LEU A 93 -14.02 9.59 0.88
C LEU A 93 -14.59 10.86 0.24
N LEU A 94 -15.90 10.85 -0.03
CA LEU A 94 -16.57 11.98 -0.68
C LEU A 94 -16.52 13.24 0.20
N SER A 95 -16.71 13.09 1.51
CA SER A 95 -16.58 14.17 2.48
C SER A 95 -15.15 14.75 2.52
N SER A 96 -14.14 13.89 2.55
CA SER A 96 -12.73 14.30 2.52
C SER A 96 -12.40 15.04 1.23
N MET A 97 -12.92 14.62 0.09
CA MET A 97 -12.71 15.30 -1.19
C MET A 97 -13.43 16.65 -1.30
N ASN A 98 -14.65 16.75 -0.75
CA ASN A 98 -15.42 17.99 -0.77
C ASN A 98 -14.85 19.06 0.16
N SER A 99 -14.15 18.65 1.22
CA SER A 99 -13.47 19.59 2.15
C SER A 99 -12.11 20.09 1.64
N LEU A 100 -11.59 19.56 0.52
CA LEU A 100 -10.37 20.06 -0.10
C LEU A 100 -10.61 21.43 -0.78
N SER A 101 -9.87 22.44 -0.34
CA SER A 101 -9.86 23.76 -0.97
C SER A 101 -9.27 23.72 -2.39
N TYR A 102 -9.43 24.80 -3.14
CA TYR A 102 -8.85 24.91 -4.48
C TYR A 102 -7.31 24.86 -4.42
N GLU A 103 -6.71 25.54 -3.45
CA GLU A 103 -5.26 25.56 -3.22
C GLU A 103 -4.75 24.16 -2.86
N ALA A 104 -5.49 23.44 -2.02
CA ALA A 104 -5.13 22.06 -1.67
C ALA A 104 -5.09 21.13 -2.88
N LYS A 105 -5.97 21.35 -3.87
CA LYS A 105 -5.97 20.55 -5.12
C LYS A 105 -4.80 20.88 -6.05
N GLN A 106 -4.11 22.00 -5.83
CA GLN A 106 -2.92 22.37 -6.60
C GLN A 106 -1.63 21.76 -6.03
N ASP A 107 -1.68 21.26 -4.79
CA ASP A 107 -0.55 20.60 -4.15
C ASP A 107 -0.21 19.26 -4.83
N GLU A 108 1.08 19.00 -5.05
CA GLU A 108 1.55 17.81 -5.77
C GLU A 108 1.24 16.50 -5.02
N ALA A 109 1.30 16.49 -3.69
CA ALA A 109 0.96 15.32 -2.90
C ALA A 109 -0.53 14.98 -3.03
N VAL A 110 -1.39 16.00 -3.00
CA VAL A 110 -2.84 15.85 -3.17
C VAL A 110 -3.20 15.43 -4.60
N LYS A 111 -2.55 16.01 -5.61
CA LYS A 111 -2.72 15.61 -7.02
C LYS A 111 -2.37 14.13 -7.22
N LEU A 112 -1.25 13.67 -6.65
CA LEU A 112 -0.84 12.27 -6.71
C LEU A 112 -1.91 11.37 -6.08
N ALA A 113 -2.39 11.69 -4.88
CA ALA A 113 -3.45 10.93 -4.21
C ALA A 113 -4.76 10.87 -5.02
N LEU A 114 -5.16 11.98 -5.64
CA LEU A 114 -6.34 12.05 -6.51
C LEU A 114 -6.15 11.24 -7.81
N ALA A 115 -4.95 11.27 -8.39
CA ALA A 115 -4.61 10.49 -9.59
C ALA A 115 -4.64 8.98 -9.30
N VAL A 116 -4.06 8.56 -8.16
CA VAL A 116 -4.12 7.15 -7.69
C VAL A 116 -5.58 6.74 -7.47
N ARG A 117 -6.40 7.59 -6.82
CA ARG A 117 -7.84 7.34 -6.68
C ARG A 117 -8.51 7.06 -8.01
N SER A 118 -8.26 7.93 -8.99
CA SER A 118 -8.87 7.83 -10.31
C SER A 118 -8.44 6.55 -11.01
N ALA A 119 -7.15 6.18 -10.89
CA ALA A 119 -6.63 4.94 -11.45
C ALA A 119 -7.33 3.71 -10.84
N VAL A 120 -7.44 3.66 -9.51
CA VAL A 120 -8.13 2.58 -8.79
C VAL A 120 -9.62 2.51 -9.14
N SER A 121 -10.31 3.64 -9.12
CA SER A 121 -11.77 3.68 -9.35
C SER A 121 -12.16 3.26 -10.78
N LEU A 122 -11.29 3.52 -11.76
CA LEU A 122 -11.49 3.16 -13.16
C LEU A 122 -10.87 1.80 -13.53
N GLY A 123 -10.21 1.12 -12.59
CA GLY A 123 -9.46 -0.11 -12.89
C GLY A 123 -8.28 0.12 -13.84
N ASN A 124 -7.75 1.34 -13.94
CA ASN A 124 -6.65 1.69 -14.83
C ASN A 124 -5.31 1.28 -14.20
N TYR A 125 -5.00 -0.01 -14.31
CA TYR A 125 -3.77 -0.62 -13.78
C TYR A 125 -2.49 -0.03 -14.39
N VAL A 126 -2.50 0.35 -15.67
CA VAL A 126 -1.33 0.98 -16.33
C VAL A 126 -0.98 2.31 -15.66
N LEU A 127 -1.98 3.16 -15.42
CA LEU A 127 -1.77 4.42 -14.73
C LEU A 127 -1.36 4.19 -13.27
N PHE A 128 -1.99 3.24 -12.59
CA PHE A 128 -1.67 2.91 -11.20
C PHE A 128 -0.19 2.53 -11.03
N PHE A 129 0.32 1.58 -11.80
CA PHE A 129 1.72 1.15 -11.71
C PHE A 129 2.71 2.19 -12.23
N ARG A 130 2.29 3.09 -13.13
CA ARG A 130 3.09 4.26 -13.50
C ARG A 130 3.24 5.23 -12.34
N LEU A 131 2.14 5.55 -11.66
CA LEU A 131 2.14 6.42 -10.48
C LEU A 131 2.96 5.78 -9.36
N TYR A 132 2.80 4.48 -9.14
CA TYR A 132 3.55 3.69 -8.15
C TYR A 132 5.07 3.84 -8.34
N LYS A 133 5.58 3.68 -9.56
CA LYS A 133 7.02 3.83 -9.86
C LYS A 133 7.57 5.25 -9.63
N SER A 134 6.72 6.28 -9.74
CA SER A 134 7.11 7.69 -9.57
C SER A 134 6.81 8.26 -8.18
N ALA A 135 6.10 7.52 -7.33
CA ALA A 135 5.59 8.03 -6.06
C ALA A 135 6.70 8.11 -5.00
N PRO A 136 6.63 9.06 -4.06
CA PRO A 136 7.50 9.07 -2.88
C PRO A 136 7.33 7.81 -2.02
N SER A 137 8.33 7.45 -1.22
CA SER A 137 8.37 6.19 -0.44
C SER A 137 7.13 5.95 0.44
N LEU A 138 6.64 6.98 1.14
CA LEU A 138 5.45 6.83 2.00
C LEU A 138 4.16 6.63 1.21
N PHE A 139 4.10 7.15 -0.03
CA PHE A 139 2.97 6.90 -0.93
C PHE A 139 3.01 5.46 -1.44
N THR A 140 4.19 4.92 -1.76
CA THR A 140 4.32 3.54 -2.20
C THR A 140 3.91 2.57 -1.09
N CYS A 141 4.29 2.81 0.17
CA CYS A 141 3.83 2.00 1.32
C CYS A 141 2.30 1.90 1.41
N LEU A 142 1.59 3.01 1.16
CA LEU A 142 0.13 3.01 1.14
C LEU A 142 -0.44 2.28 -0.07
N MET A 143 0.19 2.44 -1.24
CA MET A 143 -0.23 1.80 -2.49
C MET A 143 0.02 0.29 -2.49
N ASP A 144 1.07 -0.19 -1.81
CA ASP A 144 1.43 -1.61 -1.68
C ASP A 144 0.25 -2.47 -1.24
N LEU A 145 -0.53 -1.96 -0.31
CA LEU A 145 -1.71 -2.61 0.24
C LEU A 145 -2.83 -2.82 -0.80
N HIS A 146 -2.74 -2.15 -1.96
CA HIS A 146 -3.68 -2.29 -3.08
C HIS A 146 -3.06 -2.91 -4.33
N VAL A 147 -1.73 -3.12 -4.35
CA VAL A 147 -1.00 -3.68 -5.50
C VAL A 147 -1.57 -5.04 -5.88
N GLU A 148 -1.75 -5.93 -4.92
CA GLU A 148 -2.22 -7.31 -5.16
C GLU A 148 -3.57 -7.34 -5.89
N LYS A 149 -4.54 -6.58 -5.36
CA LYS A 149 -5.86 -6.46 -5.95
C LYS A 149 -5.82 -5.85 -7.35
N MET A 150 -4.98 -4.84 -7.57
CA MET A 150 -4.82 -4.22 -8.89
C MET A 150 -4.18 -5.16 -9.91
N ARG A 151 -3.17 -5.95 -9.52
CA ARG A 151 -2.56 -6.97 -10.39
C ARG A 151 -3.58 -8.01 -10.79
N PHE A 152 -4.37 -8.49 -9.83
CA PHE A 152 -5.39 -9.51 -10.09
C PHE A 152 -6.50 -9.02 -11.02
N GLU A 153 -7.05 -7.83 -10.80
CA GLU A 153 -8.04 -7.24 -11.71
C GLU A 153 -7.45 -6.99 -13.11
N ALA A 154 -6.18 -6.60 -13.19
CA ALA A 154 -5.49 -6.44 -14.46
C ALA A 154 -5.38 -7.76 -15.22
N ILE A 155 -4.96 -8.85 -14.57
CA ILE A 155 -4.84 -10.17 -15.21
C ILE A 155 -6.19 -10.73 -15.66
N LYS A 156 -7.25 -10.54 -14.88
CA LYS A 156 -8.62 -10.85 -15.32
C LYS A 156 -9.01 -10.08 -16.57
N CYS A 157 -8.69 -8.79 -16.63
CA CYS A 157 -8.96 -7.95 -17.79
C CYS A 157 -8.14 -8.40 -19.02
N MET A 158 -6.84 -8.64 -18.84
CA MET A 158 -5.94 -9.09 -19.90
C MET A 158 -6.39 -10.45 -20.46
N SER A 159 -6.74 -11.40 -19.59
CA SER A 159 -7.21 -12.74 -19.99
C SER A 159 -8.54 -12.73 -20.74
N LYS A 160 -9.31 -11.65 -20.67
CA LYS A 160 -10.56 -11.49 -21.45
C LYS A 160 -10.37 -10.70 -22.74
N SER A 161 -9.38 -9.80 -22.77
CA SER A 161 -9.21 -8.81 -23.84
C SER A 161 -8.19 -9.23 -24.89
N TYR A 162 -7.17 -10.01 -24.50
CA TYR A 162 -6.15 -10.51 -25.42
C TYR A 162 -6.43 -11.97 -25.83
N ARG A 163 -6.06 -12.34 -27.05
CA ARG A 163 -6.17 -13.69 -27.61
C ARG A 163 -5.04 -13.95 -28.63
N PRO A 164 -4.48 -15.18 -28.71
CA PRO A 164 -4.67 -16.30 -27.78
C PRO A 164 -3.79 -16.19 -26.53
N THR A 165 -2.66 -15.47 -26.62
CA THR A 165 -1.64 -15.40 -25.58
C THR A 165 -1.18 -13.96 -25.32
N VAL A 166 -0.53 -13.74 -24.19
CA VAL A 166 0.15 -12.47 -23.84
C VAL A 166 1.54 -12.78 -23.29
N PRO A 167 2.61 -12.12 -23.77
CA PRO A 167 3.96 -12.35 -23.25
C PRO A 167 4.06 -11.99 -21.77
N VAL A 168 4.66 -12.88 -20.95
CA VAL A 168 4.86 -12.63 -19.52
C VAL A 168 5.79 -11.43 -19.29
N VAL A 169 6.75 -11.19 -20.19
CA VAL A 169 7.60 -9.99 -20.19
C VAL A 169 6.77 -8.71 -20.27
N TYR A 170 5.73 -8.68 -21.10
CA TYR A 170 4.85 -7.52 -21.21
C TYR A 170 4.03 -7.33 -19.92
N ILE A 171 3.51 -8.43 -19.37
CA ILE A 171 2.75 -8.42 -18.13
C ILE A 171 3.62 -7.89 -16.98
N SER A 172 4.86 -8.37 -16.84
CA SER A 172 5.77 -7.97 -15.76
C SER A 172 6.08 -6.46 -15.80
N GLN A 173 6.28 -5.90 -17.00
CA GLN A 173 6.53 -4.48 -17.20
C GLN A 173 5.31 -3.61 -16.84
N VAL A 174 4.12 -4.03 -17.29
CA VAL A 174 2.86 -3.30 -17.09
C VAL A 174 2.38 -3.35 -15.64
N LEU A 175 2.54 -4.50 -14.97
CA LEU A 175 2.08 -4.73 -13.59
C LEU A 175 3.14 -4.41 -12.52
N GLY A 176 4.22 -3.74 -12.94
CA GLY A 176 5.22 -3.20 -12.02
C GLY A 176 5.98 -4.27 -11.24
N PHE A 177 6.25 -5.43 -11.83
CA PHE A 177 7.16 -6.44 -11.25
C PHE A 177 8.64 -6.09 -11.49
N SER A 178 8.93 -5.13 -12.38
CA SER A 178 10.29 -4.61 -12.55
C SER A 178 10.70 -3.82 -11.30
N ASN A 179 11.61 -4.37 -10.49
CA ASN A 179 12.13 -3.76 -9.27
C ASN A 179 12.40 -2.26 -9.43
N SER A 180 11.58 -1.43 -8.78
CA SER A 180 11.92 -0.04 -8.47
C SER A 180 12.47 0.01 -7.05
N ALA A 181 13.79 -0.20 -6.92
CA ALA A 181 14.69 0.19 -5.80
C ALA A 181 15.68 -0.91 -5.39
N GLN A 182 16.64 -1.22 -6.26
CA GLN A 182 18.01 -1.55 -5.83
C GLN A 182 18.99 -0.88 -6.79
N THR A 183 19.59 0.23 -6.35
CA THR A 183 20.79 0.80 -6.97
C THR A 183 22.02 0.01 -6.52
N ASP A 184 22.88 -0.25 -7.50
CA ASP A 184 24.32 -0.48 -7.41
C ASP A 184 24.81 -1.84 -6.88
N ALA A 185 24.67 -2.87 -7.72
CA ALA A 185 25.75 -3.81 -8.00
C ALA A 185 25.49 -4.50 -9.36
N ASP A 186 26.40 -4.22 -10.28
CA ASP A 186 26.90 -5.01 -11.40
C ASP A 186 26.31 -6.44 -11.65
N ASP A 187 26.05 -6.71 -12.94
CA ASP A 187 25.81 -8.00 -13.63
C ASP A 187 24.57 -8.87 -13.29
N GLY A 188 23.53 -8.78 -14.15
CA GLY A 188 22.41 -9.75 -14.20
C GLY A 188 21.06 -9.20 -14.74
N LYS A 189 21.06 -8.51 -15.89
CA LYS A 189 19.92 -7.74 -16.43
C LYS A 189 18.73 -8.62 -16.87
N GLY A 190 17.59 -8.50 -16.18
CA GLY A 190 16.24 -8.69 -16.75
C GLY A 190 15.38 -9.84 -16.20
N THR A 191 15.97 -10.81 -15.51
CA THR A 191 15.29 -12.06 -15.12
C THR A 191 14.44 -11.93 -13.85
N SER A 192 14.89 -11.18 -12.84
CA SER A 192 14.23 -11.21 -11.51
C SER A 192 12.76 -10.78 -11.54
N GLY A 193 12.43 -9.66 -12.20
CA GLY A 193 11.05 -9.19 -12.26
C GLY A 193 10.14 -10.04 -13.17
N GLN A 194 10.72 -10.80 -14.10
CA GLN A 194 9.96 -11.76 -14.89
C GLN A 194 9.70 -13.05 -14.10
N GLU A 195 10.68 -13.51 -13.32
CA GLU A 195 10.56 -14.64 -12.40
C GLU A 195 9.51 -14.36 -11.31
N ASP A 196 9.56 -13.20 -10.65
CA ASP A 196 8.55 -12.78 -9.66
C ASP A 196 7.14 -12.74 -10.27
N CYS A 197 7.03 -12.25 -11.51
CA CYS A 197 5.77 -12.22 -12.24
C CYS A 197 5.28 -13.62 -12.58
N GLU A 198 6.17 -14.53 -12.98
CA GLU A 198 5.82 -15.92 -13.26
C GLU A 198 5.31 -16.63 -12.00
N GLU A 199 6.05 -16.52 -10.89
CA GLU A 199 5.67 -17.12 -9.61
C GLU A 199 4.31 -16.61 -9.16
N TRP A 200 4.12 -15.28 -9.19
CA TRP A 200 2.86 -14.65 -8.83
C TRP A 200 1.70 -15.12 -9.73
N LEU A 201 1.91 -15.20 -11.05
CA LEU A 201 0.89 -15.68 -11.99
C LEU A 201 0.47 -17.12 -11.69
N ARG A 202 1.45 -18.01 -11.44
CA ARG A 202 1.18 -19.42 -11.09
C ARG A 202 0.43 -19.54 -9.77
N ALA A 203 0.81 -18.77 -8.76
CA ALA A 203 0.12 -18.73 -7.46
C ALA A 203 -1.34 -18.29 -7.57
N HIS A 204 -1.67 -17.48 -8.59
CA HIS A 204 -3.03 -17.01 -8.89
C HIS A 204 -3.80 -17.92 -9.86
N GLY A 205 -3.27 -19.11 -10.16
CA GLY A 205 -3.92 -20.08 -11.05
C GLY A 205 -3.84 -19.73 -12.53
N ALA A 206 -2.92 -18.85 -12.95
CA ALA A 206 -2.70 -18.58 -14.36
C ALA A 206 -2.00 -19.76 -15.06
N VAL A 207 -2.40 -20.01 -16.30
CA VAL A 207 -1.83 -21.07 -17.15
C VAL A 207 -0.82 -20.44 -18.10
N LEU A 208 0.44 -20.87 -17.98
CA LEU A 208 1.55 -20.38 -18.78
C LEU A 208 2.00 -21.45 -19.78
N ALA A 209 2.35 -21.02 -20.99
CA ALA A 209 2.89 -21.86 -22.05
C ALA A 209 4.12 -21.20 -22.66
N VAL A 210 5.03 -22.00 -23.21
CA VAL A 210 6.20 -21.48 -23.95
C VAL A 210 5.86 -21.49 -25.43
N ASP A 211 6.10 -20.40 -26.13
CA ASP A 211 5.88 -20.33 -27.57
C ASP A 211 7.03 -20.97 -28.37
N SER A 212 6.89 -20.95 -29.70
CA SER A 212 7.89 -21.51 -30.62
C SER A 212 9.25 -20.81 -30.58
N TYR A 213 9.33 -19.61 -30.00
CA TYR A 213 10.56 -18.83 -29.85
C TYR A 213 11.19 -18.99 -28.46
N GLY A 214 10.58 -19.78 -27.57
CA GLY A 214 11.06 -19.98 -26.21
C GLY A 214 10.59 -18.89 -25.23
N GLU A 215 9.68 -18.00 -25.62
CA GLU A 215 9.16 -16.97 -24.72
C GLU A 215 7.99 -17.50 -23.89
N LEU A 216 7.97 -17.11 -22.61
CA LEU A 216 6.89 -17.47 -21.70
C LEU A 216 5.66 -16.60 -21.98
N GLN A 217 4.54 -17.26 -22.22
CA GLN A 217 3.26 -16.68 -22.61
C GLN A 217 2.18 -17.06 -21.60
N LEU A 218 1.30 -16.12 -21.27
CA LEU A 218 0.04 -16.38 -20.57
C LEU A 218 -0.98 -16.92 -21.57
N ASP A 219 -1.51 -18.13 -21.36
CA ASP A 219 -2.67 -18.63 -22.10
C ASP A 219 -3.93 -17.94 -21.59
N THR A 220 -4.45 -17.01 -22.37
CA THR A 220 -5.57 -16.16 -21.94
C THR A 220 -6.88 -16.94 -21.79
N LYS A 221 -7.08 -18.01 -22.56
CA LYS A 221 -8.31 -18.79 -22.52
C LYS A 221 -8.28 -19.75 -21.33
N ALA A 222 -7.20 -20.51 -21.17
CA ALA A 222 -7.06 -21.44 -20.07
C ALA A 222 -7.04 -20.70 -18.73
N SER A 223 -6.27 -19.61 -18.62
CA SER A 223 -6.19 -18.80 -17.39
C SER A 223 -7.54 -18.19 -17.00
N SER A 224 -8.36 -17.77 -17.97
CA SER A 224 -9.67 -17.15 -17.65
C SER A 224 -10.62 -18.04 -16.83
N LEU A 225 -10.42 -19.36 -16.84
CA LEU A 225 -11.22 -20.34 -16.12
C LEU A 225 -10.64 -20.71 -14.75
N THR A 226 -9.34 -20.49 -14.55
CA THR A 226 -8.59 -21.00 -13.40
C THR A 226 -8.10 -19.89 -12.47
N LEU A 227 -8.17 -18.62 -12.88
CA LEU A 227 -7.73 -17.49 -12.06
C LEU A 227 -8.51 -17.36 -10.75
N TYR A 228 -7.78 -17.32 -9.63
CA TYR A 228 -8.32 -17.06 -8.30
C TYR A 228 -7.38 -16.14 -7.52
N MET A 229 -7.92 -15.45 -6.51
CA MET A 229 -7.13 -14.67 -5.57
C MET A 229 -6.95 -15.55 -4.34
N PRO A 230 -5.71 -15.92 -3.97
CA PRO A 230 -5.45 -16.65 -2.73
C PRO A 230 -6.05 -15.91 -1.53
N GLU A 231 -6.51 -16.66 -0.54
CA GLU A 231 -6.89 -16.05 0.74
C GLU A 231 -5.62 -15.49 1.41
N PRO A 232 -5.68 -14.29 2.00
CA PRO A 232 -4.51 -13.73 2.67
C PRO A 232 -4.10 -14.66 3.80
N GLU A 233 -2.81 -15.01 3.88
CA GLU A 233 -2.26 -15.92 4.90
C GLU A 233 -2.54 -15.41 6.33
N ASP A 234 -2.72 -14.09 6.49
CA ASP A 234 -3.08 -13.40 7.75
C ASP A 234 -4.61 -13.28 7.98
N ALA A 235 -5.44 -13.99 7.22
CA ALA A 235 -6.85 -14.16 7.54
C ALA A 235 -7.01 -15.08 8.75
N VAL A 236 -6.44 -14.69 9.89
CA VAL A 236 -6.89 -15.20 11.18
C VAL A 236 -8.34 -14.78 11.29
N ALA A 237 -9.24 -15.75 11.08
CA ALA A 237 -10.64 -15.61 11.36
C ALA A 237 -10.78 -14.90 12.71
N HIS A 238 -11.68 -13.91 12.80
CA HIS A 238 -11.99 -13.20 14.05
C HIS A 238 -12.33 -14.20 15.18
N GLY A 239 -11.30 -14.68 15.85
CA GLY A 239 -11.28 -15.81 16.74
C GLY A 239 -9.92 -15.77 17.41
N ASP A 240 -9.92 -15.14 18.57
CA ASP A 240 -8.80 -14.94 19.48
C ASP A 240 -7.85 -16.17 19.47
N ALA A 241 -6.61 -15.99 18.99
CA ALA A 241 -5.63 -17.07 18.95
C ALA A 241 -5.29 -17.62 20.35
N ASN A 242 -5.68 -16.90 21.42
CA ASN A 242 -5.56 -17.35 22.80
C ASN A 242 -6.70 -18.27 23.27
N LEU A 243 -7.69 -18.58 22.41
CA LEU A 243 -8.82 -19.46 22.72
C LEU A 243 -8.75 -20.82 21.99
N ALA A 244 -7.65 -21.13 21.32
CA ALA A 244 -7.44 -22.47 20.77
C ALA A 244 -7.44 -23.49 21.93
N VAL A 245 -8.49 -24.33 21.98
CA VAL A 245 -8.70 -25.34 23.04
C VAL A 245 -7.51 -26.31 23.13
N ASP A 246 -6.82 -26.51 22.00
CA ASP A 246 -5.64 -27.36 21.90
C ASP A 246 -4.42 -26.79 22.65
N ASP A 247 -4.31 -25.46 22.77
CA ASP A 247 -3.26 -24.78 23.55
C ASP A 247 -3.54 -24.83 25.07
N PHE A 248 -4.81 -25.01 25.44
CA PHE A 248 -5.21 -25.16 26.85
C PHE A 248 -4.86 -26.55 27.40
N LEU A 249 -4.93 -27.60 26.56
CA LEU A 249 -4.66 -28.97 26.99
C LEU A 249 -3.17 -29.33 27.01
N THR A 250 -2.35 -28.68 26.19
CA THR A 250 -0.90 -28.91 26.16
C THR A 250 -0.16 -28.28 27.36
N ARG A 251 -0.73 -27.26 28.01
CA ARG A 251 -0.19 -26.68 29.26
C ARG A 251 -0.52 -27.47 30.53
N ALA A 252 -1.36 -28.49 30.43
CA ALA A 252 -1.80 -29.30 31.57
C ALA A 252 -1.26 -30.75 31.53
N SER A 253 -0.27 -31.05 30.68
CA SER A 253 0.41 -32.35 30.60
C SER A 253 1.84 -32.28 31.11
#